data_AF-A0AAC9F056-F1
#
_entry.id   AF-A0AAC9F056-F1
#
_cell.length_a   1.000
_cell.length_b   1.000
_cell.length_c   1.000
_cell.angle_alpha   90.00
_cell.angle_beta   90.00
_cell.angle_gamma   90.00
#
_symmetry.space_group_name_H-M   'P 1'
#
loop_
_entity.id
_entity.type
_entity.pdbx_description
1 polymer ?
#
loop_
_entity_poly.entity_id
_entity_poly.type
_entity_poly.pdbx_seq_one_letter_code
_entity_poly.pdbx_strand_id
1 'polypeptide(L)'
;MLNILQNGNYPNLKIKNLAQKAVSKLYKEDKRLFFNVGSGDVNSPKGIVKYLGRYLARAPIAEYKITYYDNEKVTFFFNDLADDKKKKYVTMDIDKFVQQILIHLPPKNFKMINRFGFYGRNITAKLRNIVKKYKKSFSKSEYSFYVKQSIDTFGVHPFMCPYCKIMMDIQEIYVSSDWYGRSIHKVYF
;
A
#
# COMPACT_ATOMS: atom_id res chain seq x y z
N MET A 1 -20.82 -8.25 11.89
CA MET A 1 -19.67 -7.31 11.76
C MET A 1 -19.30 -7.03 10.29
N LEU A 2 -19.02 -8.05 9.47
CA LEU A 2 -18.60 -7.91 8.06
C LEU A 2 -19.38 -6.87 7.24
N ASN A 3 -20.71 -6.87 7.29
CA ASN A 3 -21.56 -5.97 6.49
C ASN A 3 -21.32 -4.46 6.79
N ILE A 4 -20.91 -4.12 8.01
CA ILE A 4 -20.53 -2.74 8.37
C ILE A 4 -19.17 -2.38 7.75
N LEU A 5 -18.22 -3.31 7.77
CA LEU A 5 -16.87 -3.11 7.22
C LEU A 5 -16.87 -3.05 5.69
N GLN A 6 -17.65 -3.92 5.02
CA GLN A 6 -17.76 -3.96 3.57
C GLN A 6 -18.61 -2.82 3.01
N ASN A 7 -19.81 -2.62 3.58
CA ASN A 7 -20.83 -1.75 2.99
C ASN A 7 -21.04 -0.43 3.76
N GLY A 8 -20.45 -0.24 4.93
CA GLY A 8 -20.68 0.95 5.79
C GLY A 8 -22.14 1.12 6.22
N ASN A 9 -22.96 0.07 6.09
CA ASN A 9 -24.37 0.07 6.46
C ASN A 9 -24.49 -0.28 7.94
N TYR A 10 -24.80 0.72 8.76
CA TYR A 10 -25.04 0.56 10.18
C TYR A 10 -26.47 0.06 10.42
N PRO A 11 -26.70 -0.86 11.39
CA PRO A 11 -28.02 -1.46 11.62
C PRO A 11 -29.07 -0.44 12.10
N ASN A 12 -28.68 0.68 12.70
CA ASN A 12 -29.58 1.82 12.93
C ASN A 12 -28.82 3.16 12.97
N LEU A 13 -29.57 4.27 12.90
CA LEU A 13 -29.03 5.63 12.88
C LEU A 13 -28.37 6.03 14.22
N LYS A 14 -28.85 5.50 15.35
CA LYS A 14 -28.31 5.78 16.69
C LYS A 14 -26.88 5.24 16.83
N ILE A 15 -26.63 4.00 16.39
CA ILE A 15 -25.31 3.36 16.36
C ILE A 15 -24.39 4.10 15.38
N LYS A 16 -24.88 4.50 14.20
CA LYS A 16 -24.10 5.32 13.26
C LYS A 16 -23.61 6.62 13.90
N ASN A 17 -24.49 7.34 14.59
CA ASN A 17 -24.15 8.61 15.25
C ASN A 17 -23.19 8.41 16.43
N LEU A 18 -23.34 7.32 17.20
CA LEU A 18 -22.40 6.95 18.27
C LEU A 18 -21.02 6.61 17.71
N ALA A 19 -20.95 5.80 16.64
CA ALA A 19 -19.70 5.46 15.96
C ALA A 19 -19.00 6.70 15.40
N GLN A 20 -19.73 7.63 14.76
CA GLN A 20 -19.19 8.90 14.28
C GLN A 20 -18.64 9.78 15.43
N LYS A 21 -19.35 9.87 16.57
CA LYS A 21 -18.86 10.57 17.77
C LYS A 21 -17.58 9.92 18.33
N ALA A 22 -17.54 8.58 18.41
CA ALA A 22 -16.37 7.85 18.87
C ALA A 22 -15.15 8.07 17.95
N VAL A 23 -15.33 7.94 16.64
CA VAL A 23 -14.28 8.23 15.64
C VAL A 23 -13.80 9.68 15.73
N SER A 24 -14.70 10.66 15.84
CA SER A 24 -14.33 12.07 16.00
C SER A 24 -13.54 12.33 17.29
N LYS A 25 -13.90 11.64 18.39
CA LYS A 25 -13.15 11.69 19.65
C LYS A 25 -11.75 11.08 19.50
N LEU A 26 -11.62 9.92 18.87
CA LEU A 26 -10.33 9.26 18.64
C LEU A 26 -9.39 10.10 17.75
N TYR A 27 -9.91 10.81 16.75
CA TYR A 27 -9.11 11.77 15.95
C TYR A 27 -8.63 12.99 16.76
N LYS A 28 -9.32 13.39 17.84
CA LYS A 28 -8.90 14.48 18.72
C LYS A 28 -7.91 14.04 19.81
N GLU A 29 -8.09 12.83 20.34
CA GLU A 29 -7.24 12.26 21.40
C GLU A 29 -5.93 11.63 20.89
N ASP A 30 -5.73 11.65 19.57
CA ASP A 30 -4.57 11.14 18.85
C ASP A 30 -4.11 9.70 19.16
N LYS A 31 -5.07 8.81 19.47
CA LYS A 31 -4.82 7.41 19.90
C LYS A 31 -4.38 6.46 18.77
N ARG A 32 -3.87 6.97 17.65
CA ARG A 32 -3.44 6.18 16.49
C ARG A 32 -2.21 5.32 16.81
N LEU A 33 -1.94 4.31 15.98
CA LEU A 33 -0.74 3.47 16.10
C LEU A 33 0.51 4.25 15.63
N PHE A 34 1.04 5.09 16.53
CA PHE A 34 2.31 5.80 16.33
C PHE A 34 3.45 5.12 17.07
N PHE A 35 4.52 4.85 16.33
CA PHE A 35 5.83 4.54 16.89
C PHE A 35 6.63 5.83 17.02
N ASN A 36 7.49 5.92 18.04
CA ASN A 36 8.36 7.08 18.18
C ASN A 36 9.28 7.16 16.96
N VAL A 37 9.06 8.17 16.12
CA VAL A 37 9.91 8.46 14.97
C VAL A 37 11.06 9.28 15.53
N GLY A 38 12.17 8.60 15.84
CA GLY A 38 13.38 9.24 16.35
C GLY A 38 13.87 10.40 15.48
N SER A 39 14.74 11.24 16.05
CA SER A 39 15.27 12.47 15.44
C SER A 39 16.25 12.22 14.27
N GLY A 40 15.75 11.59 13.20
CA GLY A 40 16.45 11.36 11.93
C GLY A 40 15.87 12.16 10.75
N ASP A 41 16.31 11.83 9.53
CA ASP A 41 16.06 12.55 8.26
C ASP A 41 14.58 12.79 7.86
N VAL A 42 13.64 12.28 8.65
CA VAL A 42 12.20 12.51 8.52
C VAL A 42 11.83 13.98 8.74
N ASN A 43 12.75 14.83 9.22
CA ASN A 43 12.56 16.29 9.30
C ASN A 43 12.80 17.03 7.97
N SER A 44 13.31 16.37 6.92
CA SER A 44 13.44 16.99 5.59
C SER A 44 12.15 16.86 4.78
N PRO A 45 11.64 17.91 4.07
CA PRO A 45 10.42 17.81 3.28
C PRO A 45 10.45 16.69 2.22
N LYS A 46 11.63 16.46 1.62
CA LYS A 46 11.88 15.35 0.68
C LYS A 46 11.82 13.98 1.37
N GLY A 47 12.33 13.88 2.60
CA GLY A 47 12.20 12.70 3.46
C GLY A 47 10.75 12.41 3.82
N ILE A 48 9.99 13.42 4.27
CA ILE A 48 8.56 13.32 4.59
C ILE A 48 7.75 12.81 3.40
N VAL A 49 7.91 13.43 2.22
CA VAL A 49 7.17 13.01 1.01
C VAL A 49 7.55 11.59 0.58
N LYS A 50 8.84 11.21 0.66
CA LYS A 50 9.31 9.84 0.36
C LYS A 50 8.79 8.82 1.38
N TYR A 51 8.67 9.21 2.65
CA TYR A 51 8.11 8.39 3.71
C TYR A 51 6.61 8.18 3.49
N LEU A 52 5.82 9.26 3.48
CA LEU A 52 4.37 9.22 3.24
C LEU A 52 4.04 8.45 1.95
N GLY A 53 4.72 8.73 0.84
CA GLY A 53 4.51 8.02 -0.43
C GLY A 53 4.72 6.50 -0.38
N ARG A 54 5.56 5.99 0.54
CA ARG A 54 5.75 4.55 0.76
C ARG A 54 4.70 3.92 1.67
N TYR A 55 4.10 4.69 2.57
CA TYR A 55 3.16 4.20 3.58
C TYR A 55 1.68 4.46 3.25
N LEU A 56 1.35 5.39 2.35
CA LEU A 56 -0.04 5.70 1.93
C LEU A 56 -0.82 4.50 1.37
N ALA A 57 -0.13 3.46 0.88
CA ALA A 57 -0.74 2.25 0.31
C ALA A 57 -0.52 1.00 1.19
N ARG A 58 -0.06 1.15 2.43
CA ARG A 58 0.28 0.03 3.33
C ARG A 58 -0.54 0.11 4.62
N ALA A 59 -0.86 -1.06 5.18
CA ALA A 59 -1.43 -1.14 6.53
C ALA A 59 -0.48 -0.51 7.57
N PRO A 60 -1.00 0.03 8.69
CA PRO A 60 -0.18 0.67 9.74
C PRO A 60 0.82 -0.30 10.38
N ILE A 61 0.48 -1.60 10.38
CA ILE A 61 1.37 -2.69 10.77
C ILE A 61 1.39 -3.76 9.66
N ALA A 62 2.52 -4.42 9.48
CA ALA A 62 2.66 -5.54 8.56
C ALA A 62 2.37 -6.85 9.30
N GLU A 63 1.71 -7.80 8.65
CA GLU A 63 1.23 -9.06 9.25
C GLU A 63 2.35 -9.84 9.98
N TYR A 64 3.51 -10.03 9.34
CA TYR A 64 4.68 -10.71 9.93
C TYR A 64 5.23 -10.07 11.23
N LYS A 65 4.78 -8.85 11.58
CA LYS A 65 5.15 -8.19 12.83
C LYS A 65 4.29 -8.61 14.01
N ILE A 66 3.09 -9.17 13.76
CA ILE A 66 2.25 -9.78 14.77
C ILE A 66 2.85 -11.17 15.05
N THR A 67 3.25 -11.41 16.29
CA THR A 67 3.93 -12.65 16.70
C THR A 67 3.05 -13.56 17.55
N TYR A 68 1.98 -13.01 18.12
CA TYR A 68 0.99 -13.77 18.89
C TYR A 68 -0.33 -12.99 18.89
N TYR A 69 -1.45 -13.71 18.87
CA TYR A 69 -2.76 -13.17 19.22
C TYR A 69 -3.65 -14.27 19.79
N ASP A 70 -4.53 -13.90 20.71
CA ASP A 70 -5.64 -14.70 21.20
C ASP A 70 -6.92 -13.83 21.29
N ASN A 71 -7.94 -14.27 22.05
CA ASN A 71 -9.20 -13.55 22.20
C ASN A 71 -9.13 -12.35 23.16
N GLU A 72 -8.03 -12.17 23.90
CA GLU A 72 -7.84 -11.06 24.84
C GLU A 72 -6.73 -10.10 24.40
N LYS A 73 -5.65 -10.63 23.82
CA LYS A 73 -4.37 -9.93 23.67
C LYS A 73 -3.74 -10.19 22.31
N VAL A 74 -2.98 -9.20 21.85
CA VAL A 74 -2.07 -9.31 20.72
C VAL A 74 -0.67 -8.90 21.16
N THR A 75 0.34 -9.59 20.62
CA THR A 75 1.74 -9.19 20.73
C THR A 75 2.30 -8.97 19.34
N PHE A 76 2.91 -7.80 19.13
CA PHE A 76 3.58 -7.46 17.89
C PHE A 76 4.89 -6.73 18.16
N PHE A 77 5.76 -6.66 17.14
CA PHE A 77 7.01 -5.91 17.23
C PHE A 77 7.08 -4.73 16.26
N PHE A 78 7.89 -3.74 16.63
CA PHE A 78 8.34 -2.68 15.74
C PHE A 78 9.83 -2.42 15.93
N ASN A 79 10.42 -1.71 14.98
CA ASN A 79 11.81 -1.25 15.07
C ASN A 79 11.74 0.18 15.58
N ASP A 80 12.22 0.41 16.81
CA ASP A 80 12.12 1.73 17.45
C ASP A 80 13.12 2.70 16.81
N LEU A 81 12.62 3.64 16.03
CA LEU A 81 13.46 4.58 15.29
C LEU A 81 14.18 5.58 16.21
N ALA A 82 13.75 5.73 17.46
CA ALA A 82 14.42 6.55 18.47
C ALA A 82 15.51 5.79 19.25
N ASP A 83 15.49 4.45 19.21
CA ASP A 83 16.42 3.57 19.94
C ASP A 83 17.14 2.63 18.96
N ASP A 84 17.91 3.25 18.05
CA ASP A 84 18.74 2.62 17.02
C ASP A 84 18.07 1.48 16.24
N LYS A 85 16.77 1.65 15.91
CA LYS A 85 15.94 0.67 15.19
C LYS A 85 15.82 -0.68 15.88
N LYS A 86 16.11 -0.77 17.18
CA LYS A 86 16.00 -2.01 17.96
C LYS A 86 14.59 -2.58 17.90
N LYS A 87 14.51 -3.92 17.82
CA LYS A 87 13.25 -4.66 17.78
C LYS A 87 12.60 -4.65 19.17
N LYS A 88 11.51 -3.90 19.34
CA LYS A 88 10.72 -3.85 20.58
C LYS A 88 9.39 -4.57 20.38
N TYR A 89 9.01 -5.38 21.36
CA TYR A 89 7.72 -6.09 21.39
C TYR A 89 6.75 -5.34 22.31
N VAL A 90 5.49 -5.28 21.92
CA VAL A 90 4.39 -4.72 22.71
C VAL A 90 3.25 -5.72 22.73
N THR A 91 2.80 -6.05 23.93
CA THR A 91 1.55 -6.78 24.17
C THR A 91 0.47 -5.80 24.59
N MET A 92 -0.71 -5.90 24.01
CA MET A 92 -1.87 -5.11 24.41
C MET A 92 -3.17 -5.87 24.20
N ASP A 93 -4.24 -5.37 24.81
CA ASP A 93 -5.61 -5.80 24.60
C ASP A 93 -6.00 -5.78 23.10
N ILE A 94 -6.64 -6.85 22.63
CA ILE A 94 -7.04 -6.99 21.22
C ILE A 94 -8.09 -5.95 20.80
N ASP A 95 -9.03 -5.56 21.68
CA ASP A 95 -10.01 -4.52 21.38
C ASP A 95 -9.33 -3.16 21.19
N LYS A 96 -8.29 -2.89 21.99
CA LYS A 96 -7.47 -1.69 21.86
C LYS A 96 -6.70 -1.70 20.53
N PHE A 97 -6.07 -2.81 20.18
CA PHE A 97 -5.35 -2.95 18.92
C PHE A 97 -6.25 -2.78 17.69
N VAL A 98 -7.43 -3.41 17.70
CA VAL A 98 -8.42 -3.28 16.61
C VAL A 98 -8.88 -1.82 16.47
N GLN A 99 -9.17 -1.12 17.58
CA GLN A 99 -9.47 0.32 17.55
C GLN A 99 -8.32 1.14 16.96
N GLN A 100 -7.07 0.84 17.34
CA GLN A 100 -5.87 1.52 16.84
C GLN A 100 -5.58 1.25 15.37
N ILE A 101 -6.00 0.11 14.80
CA ILE A 101 -5.93 -0.14 13.36
C ILE A 101 -7.09 0.53 12.61
N LEU A 102 -8.32 0.44 13.14
CA LEU A 102 -9.52 0.92 12.44
C LEU A 102 -9.53 2.43 12.17
N ILE A 103 -8.83 3.24 12.98
CA ILE A 103 -8.66 4.68 12.71
C ILE A 103 -7.83 4.98 11.45
N HIS A 104 -7.04 4.02 10.94
CA HIS A 104 -6.32 4.15 9.69
C HIS A 104 -7.17 3.79 8.46
N LEU A 105 -8.36 3.19 8.63
CA LEU A 105 -9.27 2.96 7.52
C LEU A 105 -9.94 4.29 7.12
N PRO A 106 -9.85 4.70 5.84
CA PRO A 106 -10.53 5.89 5.38
C PRO A 106 -12.06 5.70 5.43
N PRO A 107 -12.85 6.74 5.73
CA PRO A 107 -14.30 6.61 5.81
C PRO A 107 -14.92 6.22 4.45
N LYS A 108 -16.10 5.59 4.47
CA LYS A 108 -16.83 5.23 3.24
C LYS A 108 -16.96 6.46 2.32
N ASN A 109 -16.68 6.27 1.03
CA ASN A 109 -16.63 7.30 -0.01
C ASN A 109 -15.51 8.35 0.11
N PHE A 110 -14.51 8.14 0.98
CA PHE A 110 -13.30 8.98 1.00
C PHE A 110 -12.55 8.89 -0.33
N LYS A 111 -12.36 10.05 -0.98
CA LYS A 111 -11.67 10.13 -2.28
C LYS A 111 -10.16 10.08 -2.07
N MET A 112 -9.60 8.87 -2.02
CA MET A 112 -8.15 8.67 -2.02
C MET A 112 -7.50 9.21 -3.30
N ILE A 113 -6.36 9.89 -3.16
CA ILE A 113 -5.58 10.39 -4.30
C ILE A 113 -4.77 9.23 -4.87
N ASN A 114 -5.41 8.39 -5.69
CA ASN A 114 -4.77 7.21 -6.30
C ASN A 114 -3.69 7.59 -7.32
N ARG A 115 -3.77 8.80 -7.92
CA ARG A 115 -2.78 9.31 -8.88
C ARG A 115 -2.62 10.82 -8.74
N PHE A 116 -1.38 11.28 -8.57
CA PHE A 116 -0.99 12.68 -8.41
C PHE A 116 0.04 13.11 -9.46
N GLY A 117 0.18 14.41 -9.69
CA GLY A 117 1.22 14.99 -10.55
C GLY A 117 1.16 14.43 -11.96
N PHE A 118 2.31 13.97 -12.48
CA PHE A 118 2.44 13.43 -13.84
C PHE A 118 1.57 12.19 -14.12
N TYR A 119 1.14 11.46 -13.08
CA TYR A 119 0.29 10.27 -13.21
C TYR A 119 -1.21 10.56 -13.13
N GLY A 120 -1.60 11.79 -12.77
CA GLY A 120 -3.00 12.20 -12.64
C GLY A 120 -3.79 12.06 -13.95
N ARG A 121 -5.10 11.78 -13.88
CA ARG A 121 -5.95 11.66 -15.08
C ARG A 121 -6.10 13.02 -15.78
N ASN A 122 -6.24 14.09 -15.00
CA ASN A 122 -6.37 15.47 -15.49
C ASN A 122 -5.11 16.27 -15.08
N ILE A 123 -4.09 16.26 -15.95
CA ILE A 123 -2.89 17.09 -15.78
C ILE A 123 -3.05 18.44 -16.51
N THR A 124 -2.43 19.49 -15.98
CA THR A 124 -2.43 20.83 -16.59
C THR A 124 -1.75 20.82 -17.97
N ALA A 125 -2.10 21.77 -18.85
CA ALA A 125 -1.50 21.87 -20.18
C ALA A 125 0.04 22.02 -20.14
N LYS A 126 0.55 22.82 -19.18
CA LYS A 126 1.99 22.97 -18.91
C LYS A 126 2.66 21.62 -18.63
N LEU A 127 2.10 20.83 -17.71
CA LEU A 127 2.63 19.50 -17.37
C LEU A 127 2.56 18.53 -18.55
N ARG A 128 1.46 18.57 -19.31
CA ARG A 128 1.23 17.73 -20.50
C ARG A 128 2.25 17.97 -21.60
N ASN A 129 2.61 19.23 -21.85
CA ASN A 129 3.62 19.60 -22.85
C ASN A 129 5.02 19.15 -22.43
N ILE A 130 5.37 19.24 -21.14
CA ILE A 130 6.61 18.70 -20.59
C ILE A 130 6.67 17.18 -20.80
N VAL A 131 5.63 16.44 -20.40
CA VAL A 131 5.55 14.98 -20.57
C VAL A 131 5.63 14.56 -22.05
N LYS A 132 5.02 15.32 -22.97
CA LYS A 132 5.15 15.07 -24.41
C LYS A 132 6.60 15.18 -24.90
N LYS A 133 7.38 16.17 -24.41
CA LYS A 133 8.80 16.33 -24.77
C LYS A 133 9.63 15.15 -24.28
N TYR A 134 9.46 14.73 -23.02
CA TYR A 134 10.15 13.56 -22.46
C TYR A 134 9.70 12.22 -23.08
N LYS A 135 8.43 12.06 -23.48
CA LYS A 135 7.99 10.82 -24.15
C LYS A 135 8.68 10.58 -25.49
N LYS A 136 9.15 11.62 -26.19
CA LYS A 136 9.90 11.47 -27.45
C LYS A 136 11.35 11.01 -27.25
N SER A 137 11.95 11.21 -26.06
CA SER A 137 13.36 10.87 -25.81
C SER A 137 13.58 9.44 -25.31
N PHE A 138 12.52 8.72 -24.94
CA PHE A 138 12.62 7.28 -24.67
C PHE A 138 12.45 6.53 -25.98
N SER A 139 13.56 5.95 -26.49
CA SER A 139 13.45 4.82 -27.42
C SER A 139 12.60 3.72 -26.77
N LYS A 140 11.81 2.99 -27.57
CA LYS A 140 11.22 1.74 -27.10
C LYS A 140 12.39 0.84 -26.68
N SER A 141 12.47 0.50 -25.41
CA SER A 141 13.44 -0.50 -24.99
C SER A 141 13.03 -1.85 -25.55
N GLU A 142 13.99 -2.55 -26.15
CA GLU A 142 13.86 -3.91 -26.66
C GLU A 142 13.19 -4.84 -25.65
N TYR A 143 13.65 -4.78 -24.39
CA TYR A 143 13.04 -5.48 -23.27
C TYR A 143 12.03 -4.64 -22.50
N SER A 144 10.95 -5.29 -22.05
CA SER A 144 10.00 -4.73 -21.09
C SER A 144 10.66 -4.48 -19.73
N PHE A 145 10.06 -3.61 -18.90
CA PHE A 145 10.56 -3.32 -17.55
C PHE A 145 10.69 -4.60 -16.69
N TYR A 146 9.75 -5.52 -16.80
CA TYR A 146 9.78 -6.81 -16.09
C TYR A 146 10.99 -7.67 -16.49
N VAL A 147 11.25 -7.79 -17.80
CA VAL A 147 12.40 -8.57 -18.30
C VAL A 147 13.72 -7.95 -17.84
N LYS A 148 13.87 -6.62 -17.94
CA LYS A 148 15.05 -5.92 -17.42
C LYS A 148 15.25 -6.19 -15.93
N GLN A 149 14.21 -5.97 -15.12
CA GLN A 149 14.30 -6.16 -13.67
C GLN A 149 14.68 -7.60 -13.29
N SER A 150 14.21 -8.61 -14.05
CA SER A 150 14.59 -10.01 -13.85
C SER A 150 16.06 -10.26 -14.13
N ILE A 151 16.57 -9.74 -15.26
CA ILE A 151 17.99 -9.86 -15.63
C ILE A 151 18.87 -9.12 -14.60
N ASP A 152 18.50 -7.88 -14.24
CA ASP A 152 19.26 -7.05 -13.29
C ASP A 152 19.32 -7.66 -11.87
N THR A 153 18.27 -8.38 -11.45
CA THR A 153 18.15 -8.92 -10.08
C THR A 153 18.64 -10.36 -9.96
N PHE A 154 18.42 -11.19 -10.99
CA PHE A 154 18.65 -12.63 -10.94
C PHE A 154 19.62 -13.15 -12.00
N GLY A 155 20.06 -12.30 -12.94
CA GLY A 155 20.91 -12.70 -14.08
C GLY A 155 20.19 -13.54 -15.15
N VAL A 156 18.87 -13.75 -15.02
CA VAL A 156 18.10 -14.68 -15.85
C VAL A 156 16.96 -13.96 -16.57
N HIS A 157 16.84 -14.22 -17.88
CA HIS A 157 15.71 -13.80 -18.68
C HIS A 157 14.46 -14.58 -18.26
N PRO A 158 13.33 -13.94 -17.87
CA PRO A 158 12.22 -14.62 -17.20
C PRO A 158 11.39 -15.51 -18.14
N PHE A 159 11.62 -15.41 -19.45
CA PHE A 159 11.04 -16.30 -20.47
C PHE A 159 12.10 -17.22 -21.06
N MET A 160 13.12 -17.60 -20.29
CA MET A 160 14.08 -18.64 -20.66
C MET A 160 13.81 -19.88 -19.79
N CYS A 161 13.53 -21.00 -20.44
CA CYS A 161 13.32 -22.30 -19.83
C CYS A 161 14.53 -22.70 -18.96
N PRO A 162 14.39 -22.91 -17.63
CA PRO A 162 15.54 -23.17 -16.76
C PRO A 162 16.23 -24.52 -17.04
N TYR A 163 15.49 -25.50 -17.56
CA TYR A 163 16.01 -26.82 -17.91
C TYR A 163 16.60 -26.87 -19.32
N CYS A 164 15.82 -26.39 -20.30
CA CYS A 164 16.12 -26.54 -21.73
C CYS A 164 16.83 -25.32 -22.36
N LYS A 165 16.91 -24.18 -21.65
CA LYS A 165 17.52 -22.91 -22.10
C LYS A 165 16.93 -22.32 -23.39
N ILE A 166 15.79 -22.86 -23.84
CA ILE A 166 15.02 -22.33 -24.97
C ILE A 166 14.24 -21.08 -24.50
N MET A 167 14.07 -20.12 -25.40
CA MET A 167 13.25 -18.94 -25.15
C MET A 167 11.77 -19.30 -25.34
N MET A 168 10.97 -19.06 -24.31
CA MET A 168 9.55 -19.39 -24.25
C MET A 168 8.76 -18.33 -25.03
N ASP A 169 7.94 -18.77 -25.98
CA ASP A 169 7.09 -17.86 -26.75
C ASP A 169 5.91 -17.36 -25.90
N ILE A 170 5.64 -16.06 -26.00
CA ILE A 170 4.55 -15.41 -25.26
C ILE A 170 3.27 -15.50 -26.09
N GLN A 171 2.30 -16.30 -25.65
CA GLN A 171 0.98 -16.32 -26.28
C GLN A 171 0.00 -15.23 -25.73
N GLU A 172 0.11 -14.72 -24.46
CA GLU A 172 -0.52 -13.43 -23.96
C GLU A 172 -0.13 -12.98 -22.49
N ILE A 173 -0.96 -12.27 -21.65
CA ILE A 173 -0.70 -11.82 -20.21
C ILE A 173 -1.92 -11.97 -19.20
N TYR A 174 -2.15 -13.07 -18.44
CA TYR A 174 -3.49 -13.44 -17.84
C TYR A 174 -3.91 -12.78 -16.51
N VAL A 175 -5.13 -12.20 -16.39
CA VAL A 175 -5.80 -11.87 -15.09
C VAL A 175 -7.35 -11.77 -15.18
N SER A 176 -8.09 -12.55 -14.36
CA SER A 176 -9.54 -12.31 -14.11
C SER A 176 -9.74 -11.39 -12.91
N SER A 177 -10.35 -10.22 -13.12
CA SER A 177 -10.85 -9.38 -12.03
C SER A 177 -12.18 -8.72 -12.42
N ASP A 178 -13.23 -8.94 -11.64
CA ASP A 178 -14.61 -8.54 -11.98
C ASP A 178 -14.84 -7.01 -12.03
N TRP A 179 -13.80 -6.22 -11.70
CA TRP A 179 -13.90 -4.78 -11.46
C TRP A 179 -13.29 -3.90 -12.55
N TYR A 180 -12.56 -4.46 -13.52
CA TYR A 180 -12.03 -3.73 -14.67
C TYR A 180 -12.08 -4.58 -15.95
N GLY A 181 -13.12 -4.39 -16.75
CA GLY A 181 -13.40 -5.16 -17.97
C GLY A 181 -12.44 -4.90 -19.14
N ARG A 182 -11.19 -5.37 -19.03
CA ARG A 182 -10.35 -5.73 -20.18
C ARG A 182 -9.56 -6.98 -19.86
N SER A 183 -9.80 -8.01 -20.66
CA SER A 183 -8.99 -9.22 -20.71
C SER A 183 -7.59 -8.94 -21.24
N ILE A 184 -6.65 -9.68 -20.66
CA ILE A 184 -5.28 -9.95 -21.09
C ILE A 184 -5.08 -11.44 -20.66
N HIS A 185 -4.48 -12.34 -21.46
CA HIS A 185 -4.80 -13.81 -21.48
C HIS A 185 -3.63 -14.85 -21.60
N LYS A 186 -2.65 -14.89 -20.69
CA LYS A 186 -1.43 -15.76 -20.76
C LYS A 186 -1.57 -17.24 -20.43
N VAL A 187 -0.66 -17.98 -21.05
CA VAL A 187 0.06 -19.15 -20.52
C VAL A 187 1.54 -19.06 -20.99
N TYR A 188 2.46 -19.74 -20.31
CA TYR A 188 3.86 -19.91 -20.76
C TYR A 188 4.07 -21.38 -21.14
N PHE A 189 4.71 -21.63 -22.29
CA PHE A 189 5.14 -22.96 -22.74
C PHE A 189 6.65 -22.92 -23.06
#